data_AF-A0A7S3J238-F1
#
_entry.id   AF-A0A7S3J238-F1
#
_cell.length_a   1.000
_cell.length_b   1.000
_cell.length_c   1.000
_cell.angle_alpha   90.00
_cell.angle_beta   90.00
_cell.angle_gamma   90.00
#
_symmetry.space_group_name_H-M   'P 1'
#
loop_
_entity.id
_entity.type
_entity.pdbx_description
1 polymer ?
#
loop_
_entity_poly.entity_id
_entity_poly.type
_entity_poly.pdbx_seq_one_letter_code
_entity_poly.pdbx_strand_id
1 'polypeptide(L)'
;MEGSGSTQQQDKQPSTELPCEEEKASASHQATEPQDISKAADASNEEVKEYPQTINFVANTKEEFETLEASKQRLEEEIKELEQINAEIDNNLNGVTTILEAAVNALNCLDKASITELKSFAKPPVAVHNTLSALMIMLNRDQSWASIRKTLSNPTEFIQLLICYDKDNMPEKMMK
;
A
#
# COMPACT_ATOMS: atom_id res chain seq x y z
N MET A 1 63.02 14.55 -52.02
CA MET A 1 62.30 13.84 -53.10
C MET A 1 60.85 14.22 -52.94
N GLU A 2 60.55 15.42 -53.45
CA GLU A 2 59.83 15.70 -54.72
C GLU A 2 58.46 16.18 -54.26
N GLY A 3 58.20 17.50 -54.22
CA GLY A 3 58.01 18.33 -55.41
C GLY A 3 56.56 18.13 -55.87
N SER A 4 55.70 19.12 -56.09
CA SER A 4 55.85 20.54 -56.36
C SER A 4 54.45 21.16 -56.14
N GLY A 5 54.33 22.40 -55.65
CA GLY A 5 54.15 23.57 -56.53
C GLY A 5 52.69 23.70 -56.96
N SER A 6 51.88 24.49 -56.25
CA SER A 6 51.57 25.90 -56.54
C SER A 6 50.98 26.13 -57.93
N THR A 7 49.85 26.84 -58.01
CA THR A 7 49.75 28.14 -58.70
C THR A 7 48.30 28.63 -58.71
N GLN A 8 48.10 29.77 -58.04
CA GLN A 8 46.98 30.68 -58.21
C GLN A 8 47.13 31.48 -59.52
N GLN A 9 46.01 32.06 -59.95
CA GLN A 9 45.86 33.35 -60.64
C GLN A 9 45.78 33.41 -62.17
N GLN A 10 44.55 33.78 -62.59
CA GLN A 10 44.14 35.02 -63.29
C GLN A 10 44.25 35.15 -64.82
N ASP A 11 43.34 36.03 -65.28
CA ASP A 11 43.31 36.79 -66.55
C ASP A 11 42.69 36.05 -67.77
N LYS A 12 41.83 36.63 -68.63
CA LYS A 12 41.34 38.01 -68.86
C LYS A 12 40.21 37.98 -69.94
N GLN A 13 39.07 38.65 -69.69
CA GLN A 13 38.22 39.53 -70.56
C GLN A 13 37.87 39.18 -72.05
N PRO A 14 36.81 39.77 -72.68
CA PRO A 14 36.28 41.13 -72.46
C PRO A 14 34.76 41.36 -72.53
N SER A 15 34.42 42.61 -72.21
CA SER A 15 33.18 43.37 -72.36
C SER A 15 32.40 43.14 -73.66
N THR A 16 31.08 43.33 -73.61
CA THR A 16 30.38 44.24 -74.52
C THR A 16 29.02 44.63 -73.95
N GLU A 17 28.74 45.92 -74.07
CA GLU A 17 27.57 46.65 -73.58
C GLU A 17 26.32 46.36 -74.43
N LEU A 18 25.14 46.56 -73.81
CA LEU A 18 23.87 47.14 -74.30
C LEU A 18 23.64 47.25 -75.84
N PRO A 19 22.39 47.09 -76.36
CA PRO A 19 21.26 47.87 -75.83
C PRO A 19 19.80 47.33 -76.05
N CYS A 20 18.86 48.06 -75.43
CA CYS A 20 17.50 48.42 -75.89
C CYS A 20 16.39 47.36 -76.08
N GLU A 21 15.37 47.54 -75.25
CA GLU A 21 13.93 47.75 -75.56
C GLU A 21 13.16 46.79 -76.49
N GLU A 22 12.04 46.31 -75.93
CA GLU A 22 10.70 46.15 -76.50
C GLU A 22 10.57 45.81 -78.00
N GLU A 23 9.95 44.68 -78.32
CA GLU A 23 8.55 44.65 -78.76
C GLU A 23 8.06 43.23 -79.13
N LYS A 24 6.85 42.95 -78.62
CA LYS A 24 5.75 42.20 -79.27
C LYS A 24 5.92 40.73 -79.67
N ALA A 25 5.25 39.95 -78.82
CA ALA A 25 4.03 39.23 -79.16
C ALA A 25 4.14 37.82 -79.79
N SER A 26 3.55 36.91 -79.02
CA SER A 26 2.64 35.83 -79.44
C SER A 26 3.26 34.52 -79.96
N ALA A 27 3.41 33.60 -79.00
CA ALA A 27 3.04 32.18 -79.02
C ALA A 27 3.33 31.35 -80.29
N SER A 28 4.14 30.29 -80.16
CA SER A 28 3.62 28.91 -80.10
C SER A 28 4.72 27.83 -79.99
N HIS A 29 4.46 26.82 -79.15
CA HIS A 29 4.94 25.42 -79.19
C HIS A 29 6.31 25.02 -78.57
N GLN A 30 6.18 24.46 -77.35
CA GLN A 30 6.49 23.06 -77.00
C GLN A 30 7.94 22.66 -76.62
N ALA A 31 8.18 22.41 -75.32
CA ALA A 31 8.87 21.22 -74.80
C ALA A 31 8.86 21.15 -73.25
N THR A 32 8.15 20.14 -72.74
CA THR A 32 8.49 19.21 -71.64
C THR A 32 8.94 19.71 -70.25
N GLU A 33 8.15 19.27 -69.25
CA GLU A 33 8.53 18.67 -67.95
C GLU A 33 8.38 19.51 -66.67
N PRO A 34 7.24 19.35 -65.98
CA PRO A 34 7.26 19.28 -64.51
C PRO A 34 6.43 18.13 -63.89
N GLN A 35 6.05 17.09 -64.64
CA GLN A 35 5.06 16.09 -64.17
C GLN A 35 5.61 14.89 -63.37
N ASP A 36 6.93 14.77 -63.15
CA ASP A 36 7.53 13.62 -62.45
C ASP A 36 7.93 13.89 -60.98
N ILE A 37 7.75 15.13 -60.50
CA ILE A 37 8.12 15.49 -59.12
C ILE A 37 6.93 15.32 -58.16
N SER A 38 5.69 15.46 -58.64
CA SER A 38 4.50 15.40 -57.77
C SER A 38 4.14 13.97 -57.37
N LYS A 39 4.30 12.98 -58.25
CA LYS A 39 3.98 11.58 -57.94
C LYS A 39 4.94 10.95 -56.93
N ALA A 40 6.22 11.37 -56.94
CA ALA A 40 7.20 10.95 -55.94
C ALA A 40 6.96 11.62 -54.57
N ALA A 41 6.46 12.87 -54.57
CA ALA A 41 6.06 13.57 -53.35
C ALA A 41 4.79 12.96 -52.72
N ASP A 42 3.82 12.52 -53.52
CA ASP A 42 2.59 11.90 -53.03
C ASP A 42 2.82 10.48 -52.49
N ALA A 43 3.67 9.67 -53.15
CA ALA A 43 4.02 8.33 -52.67
C ALA A 43 4.86 8.34 -51.38
N SER A 44 5.71 9.36 -51.19
CA SER A 44 6.51 9.54 -49.97
C SER A 44 5.72 10.18 -48.82
N ASN A 45 4.49 10.64 -49.06
CA ASN A 45 3.64 11.35 -48.10
C ASN A 45 2.53 10.46 -47.50
N GLU A 46 2.27 9.29 -48.08
CA GLU A 46 1.31 8.31 -47.55
C GLU A 46 1.90 7.52 -46.35
N GLU A 47 3.21 7.21 -46.37
CA GLU A 47 3.96 6.65 -45.21
C GLU A 47 4.08 7.66 -44.04
N VAL A 48 3.87 8.96 -44.30
CA VAL A 48 3.99 10.03 -43.28
C VAL A 48 2.70 10.17 -42.45
N LYS A 49 1.59 9.54 -42.83
CA LYS A 49 0.31 9.56 -42.09
C LYS A 49 0.25 8.60 -40.90
N GLU A 50 1.09 7.56 -40.88
CA GLU A 50 1.14 6.57 -39.80
C GLU A 50 1.93 7.08 -38.58
N TYR A 51 2.90 7.98 -38.81
CA TYR A 51 3.71 8.63 -37.79
C TYR A 51 2.92 9.43 -36.72
N PRO A 52 1.92 10.27 -37.04
CA PRO A 52 1.16 11.00 -36.02
C PRO A 52 0.26 10.07 -35.17
N GLN A 53 -0.30 9.00 -35.73
CA GLN A 53 -1.11 8.03 -34.97
C GLN A 53 -0.26 7.21 -33.99
N THR A 54 0.92 6.77 -34.44
CA THR A 54 1.87 6.03 -33.59
C THR A 54 2.45 6.92 -32.49
N ILE A 55 2.76 8.19 -32.76
CA ILE A 55 3.20 9.16 -31.73
C ILE A 55 2.12 9.36 -30.66
N ASN A 56 0.86 9.54 -31.04
CA ASN A 56 -0.25 9.70 -30.09
C ASN A 56 -0.49 8.42 -29.27
N PHE A 57 -0.38 7.25 -29.90
CA PHE A 57 -0.48 5.97 -29.21
C PHE A 57 0.63 5.81 -28.17
N VAL A 58 1.89 6.05 -28.55
CA VAL A 58 3.06 5.97 -27.66
C VAL A 58 2.95 6.97 -26.50
N ALA A 59 2.51 8.20 -26.77
CA ALA A 59 2.27 9.22 -25.76
C ALA A 59 1.20 8.80 -24.74
N ASN A 60 0.05 8.32 -25.20
CA ASN A 60 -1.02 7.83 -24.33
C ASN A 60 -0.58 6.63 -23.48
N THR A 61 0.11 5.63 -24.07
CA THR A 61 0.63 4.50 -23.30
C THR A 61 1.67 4.90 -22.25
N LYS A 62 2.42 5.98 -22.49
CA LYS A 62 3.39 6.49 -21.53
C LYS A 62 2.68 7.12 -20.32
N GLU A 63 1.64 7.94 -20.55
CA GLU A 63 0.83 8.51 -19.46
C GLU A 63 0.11 7.41 -18.65
N GLU A 64 -0.41 6.38 -19.32
CA GLU A 64 -0.99 5.21 -18.65
C GLU A 64 0.03 4.43 -17.81
N PHE A 65 1.27 4.29 -18.28
CA PHE A 65 2.34 3.64 -17.52
C PHE A 65 2.75 4.45 -16.28
N GLU A 66 2.92 5.77 -16.43
CA GLU A 66 3.27 6.66 -15.30
C GLU A 66 2.18 6.67 -14.22
N THR A 67 0.90 6.69 -14.62
CA THR A 67 -0.22 6.59 -13.68
C THR A 67 -0.31 5.23 -13.00
N LEU A 68 -0.05 4.14 -13.73
CA LEU A 68 0.02 2.80 -13.16
C LEU A 68 1.17 2.67 -12.15
N GLU A 69 2.35 3.21 -12.45
CA GLU A 69 3.50 3.16 -11.55
C GLU A 69 3.27 4.00 -10.28
N ALA A 70 2.67 5.18 -10.41
CA ALA A 70 2.22 5.97 -9.26
C ALA A 70 1.18 5.21 -8.40
N SER A 71 0.24 4.51 -9.05
CA SER A 71 -0.75 3.69 -8.34
C SER A 71 -0.12 2.50 -7.61
N LYS A 72 0.88 1.86 -8.22
CA LYS A 72 1.62 0.74 -7.64
C LYS A 72 2.40 1.18 -6.40
N GLN A 73 3.12 2.31 -6.46
CA GLN A 73 3.85 2.85 -5.31
C GLN A 73 2.92 3.15 -4.13
N ARG A 74 1.75 3.75 -4.40
CA ARG A 74 0.75 4.01 -3.37
C ARG A 74 0.22 2.73 -2.72
N LEU A 75 -0.04 1.69 -3.52
CA LEU A 75 -0.47 0.39 -2.99
C LEU A 75 0.63 -0.29 -2.18
N GLU A 76 1.90 -0.18 -2.58
CA GLU A 76 3.04 -0.73 -1.83
C GLU A 76 3.19 -0.06 -0.45
N GLU A 77 2.98 1.24 -0.36
CA GLU A 77 2.96 1.96 0.92
C GLU A 77 1.80 1.50 1.81
N GLU A 78 0.59 1.39 1.27
CA GLU A 78 -0.59 0.92 2.01
C GLU A 78 -0.45 -0.54 2.48
N ILE A 79 0.12 -1.42 1.64
CA ILE A 79 0.44 -2.80 2.02
C ILE A 79 1.40 -2.81 3.22
N LYS A 80 2.44 -1.99 3.18
CA LYS A 80 3.42 -1.91 4.27
C LYS A 80 2.79 -1.43 5.58
N GLU A 81 1.89 -0.45 5.52
CA GLU A 81 1.14 0.01 6.70
C GLU A 81 0.25 -1.11 7.27
N LEU A 82 -0.47 -1.82 6.40
CA LEU A 82 -1.29 -2.96 6.80
C LEU A 82 -0.46 -4.10 7.40
N GLU A 83 0.72 -4.39 6.86
CA GLU A 83 1.64 -5.39 7.40
C GLU A 83 2.12 -5.01 8.80
N GLN A 84 2.43 -3.73 9.03
CA GLN A 84 2.81 -3.23 10.36
C GLN A 84 1.66 -3.37 11.36
N ILE A 85 0.45 -2.93 10.98
CA ILE A 85 -0.75 -3.06 11.81
C ILE A 85 -1.03 -4.53 12.12
N ASN A 86 -0.93 -5.40 11.12
CA ASN A 86 -1.16 -6.84 11.32
C ASN A 86 -0.13 -7.44 12.27
N ALA A 87 1.15 -7.08 12.13
CA ALA A 87 2.20 -7.52 13.04
C ALA A 87 1.96 -7.03 14.48
N GLU A 88 1.48 -5.80 14.67
CA GLU A 88 1.12 -5.28 15.99
C GLU A 88 -0.06 -6.03 16.61
N ILE A 89 -1.10 -6.31 15.81
CA ILE A 89 -2.26 -7.10 16.24
C ILE A 89 -1.82 -8.51 16.63
N ASP A 90 -1.03 -9.18 15.80
CA ASP A 90 -0.54 -10.54 16.06
C ASP A 90 0.29 -10.58 17.36
N ASN A 91 1.16 -9.60 17.58
CA ASN A 91 1.93 -9.50 18.82
C ASN A 91 1.02 -9.31 20.05
N ASN A 92 0.03 -8.43 19.97
CA ASN A 92 -0.89 -8.20 21.07
C ASN A 92 -1.76 -9.43 21.35
N LEU A 93 -2.28 -10.07 20.31
CA LEU A 93 -3.06 -11.30 20.42
C LEU A 93 -2.24 -12.43 21.05
N ASN A 94 -0.99 -12.61 20.62
CA ASN A 94 -0.10 -13.63 21.19
C ASN A 94 0.20 -13.35 22.67
N GLY A 95 0.41 -12.08 23.02
CA GLY A 95 0.58 -11.64 24.40
C GLY A 95 -0.63 -11.96 25.27
N VAL A 96 -1.83 -11.59 24.81
CA VAL A 96 -3.10 -11.87 25.52
C VAL A 96 -3.36 -13.37 25.63
N THR A 97 -3.11 -14.12 24.56
CA THR A 97 -3.28 -15.59 24.55
C THR A 97 -2.38 -16.26 25.58
N THR A 98 -1.12 -15.86 25.66
CA THR A 98 -0.16 -16.38 26.66
C THR A 98 -0.63 -16.11 28.09
N ILE A 99 -1.12 -14.90 28.36
CA ILE A 99 -1.65 -14.53 29.68
C ILE A 99 -2.89 -15.35 30.02
N LEU A 100 -3.79 -15.54 29.05
CA LEU A 100 -5.00 -16.34 29.21
C LEU A 100 -4.69 -17.79 29.52
N GLU A 101 -3.78 -18.41 28.77
CA GLU A 101 -3.33 -19.79 29.01
C GLU A 101 -2.71 -19.94 30.39
N ALA A 102 -1.86 -19.01 30.80
CA ALA A 102 -1.28 -18.99 32.15
C ALA A 102 -2.36 -18.90 33.24
N ALA A 103 -3.39 -18.07 33.05
CA ALA A 103 -4.51 -17.95 33.99
C ALA A 103 -5.35 -19.23 34.05
N VAL A 104 -5.64 -19.86 32.91
CA VAL A 104 -6.35 -21.15 32.85
C VAL A 104 -5.56 -22.25 33.55
N ASN A 105 -4.24 -22.30 33.33
CA ASN A 105 -3.37 -23.26 34.00
C ASN A 105 -3.32 -23.04 35.52
N ALA A 106 -3.22 -21.80 35.97
CA ALA A 106 -3.28 -21.47 37.39
C ALA A 106 -4.61 -21.91 38.04
N LEU A 107 -5.72 -21.75 37.32
CA LEU A 107 -7.03 -22.22 37.78
C LEU A 107 -7.10 -23.75 37.88
N ASN A 108 -6.51 -24.47 36.92
CA ASN A 108 -6.43 -25.94 36.95
C ASN A 108 -5.55 -26.48 38.08
N CYS A 109 -4.60 -25.69 38.58
CA CYS A 109 -3.79 -26.03 39.75
C CYS A 109 -4.53 -25.85 41.09
N LEU A 110 -5.71 -25.24 41.10
CA LEU A 110 -6.46 -25.00 42.33
C LEU A 110 -7.09 -26.30 42.85
N ASP A 111 -6.71 -26.72 44.05
CA ASP A 111 -7.21 -27.93 44.68
C ASP A 111 -8.26 -27.66 45.76
N LYS A 112 -9.00 -28.71 46.13
CA LYS A 112 -10.08 -28.61 47.12
C LYS A 112 -9.55 -28.30 48.52
N ALA A 113 -8.31 -28.70 48.82
CA ALA A 113 -7.68 -28.47 50.11
C ALA A 113 -7.40 -26.99 50.33
N SER A 114 -6.79 -26.31 49.34
CA SER A 114 -6.51 -24.86 49.41
C SER A 114 -7.79 -24.04 49.58
N ILE A 115 -8.88 -24.42 48.90
CA ILE A 115 -10.18 -23.74 49.06
C ILE A 115 -10.75 -23.94 50.48
N THR A 116 -10.57 -25.14 51.05
CA THR A 116 -11.01 -25.44 52.40
C THR A 116 -10.21 -24.64 53.44
N GLU A 117 -8.90 -24.47 53.22
CA GLU A 117 -8.04 -23.60 54.02
C GLU A 117 -8.49 -22.15 53.94
N LEU A 118 -8.75 -21.62 52.74
CA LEU A 118 -9.29 -20.27 52.54
C LEU A 118 -10.61 -20.04 53.29
N LYS A 119 -11.51 -21.03 53.28
CA LYS A 119 -12.78 -20.94 54.03
C LYS A 119 -12.57 -20.96 55.54
N SER A 120 -11.52 -21.61 56.03
CA SER A 120 -11.28 -21.79 57.46
C SER A 120 -10.96 -20.49 58.20
N PHE A 121 -10.50 -19.45 57.49
CA PHE A 121 -10.18 -18.15 58.09
C PHE A 121 -11.38 -17.55 58.84
N ALA A 122 -11.24 -17.36 60.15
CA ALA A 122 -12.23 -16.63 60.95
C ALA A 122 -12.34 -15.17 60.48
N LYS A 123 -11.18 -14.55 60.25
CA LYS A 123 -11.02 -13.23 59.63
C LYS A 123 -9.97 -13.34 58.52
N PRO A 124 -10.32 -13.09 57.25
CA PRO A 124 -9.37 -13.24 56.15
C PRO A 124 -8.32 -12.12 56.19
N PRO A 125 -7.06 -12.40 55.81
CA PRO A 125 -6.09 -11.37 55.48
C PRO A 125 -6.63 -10.41 54.42
N VAL A 126 -6.21 -9.15 54.43
CA VAL A 126 -6.72 -8.11 53.52
C VAL A 126 -6.56 -8.49 52.05
N ALA A 127 -5.41 -9.05 51.67
CA ALA A 127 -5.16 -9.50 50.29
C ALA A 127 -6.14 -10.61 49.86
N VAL A 128 -6.42 -11.57 50.74
CA VAL A 128 -7.37 -12.67 50.48
C VAL A 128 -8.80 -12.13 50.39
N HIS A 129 -9.16 -11.19 51.27
CA HIS A 129 -10.47 -10.57 51.22
C HIS A 129 -10.68 -9.81 49.91
N ASN A 130 -9.73 -8.94 49.52
CA ASN A 130 -9.86 -8.13 48.31
C ASN A 130 -9.94 -8.97 47.03
N THR A 131 -9.13 -10.02 46.94
CA THR A 131 -9.15 -10.94 45.78
C THR A 131 -10.49 -11.67 45.68
N LEU A 132 -11.00 -12.21 46.79
CA LEU A 132 -12.30 -12.87 46.82
C LEU A 132 -13.47 -11.88 46.61
N SER A 133 -13.38 -10.65 47.13
CA SER A 133 -14.38 -9.62 46.88
C SER A 133 -14.46 -9.24 45.40
N ALA A 134 -13.32 -9.10 44.72
CA ALA A 134 -13.29 -8.86 43.27
C ALA A 134 -13.98 -10.00 42.50
N LEU A 135 -13.72 -11.26 42.90
CA LEU A 135 -14.43 -12.41 42.33
C LEU A 135 -15.94 -12.37 42.60
N MET A 136 -16.37 -11.94 43.78
CA MET A 136 -17.81 -11.80 44.06
C MET A 136 -18.46 -10.71 43.20
N ILE A 137 -17.75 -9.62 42.91
CA ILE A 137 -18.22 -8.60 41.96
C ILE A 137 -18.39 -9.24 40.58
N MET A 138 -17.40 -10.01 40.08
CA MET A 138 -17.49 -10.75 38.82
C MET A 138 -18.68 -11.71 38.76
N LEU A 139 -19.04 -12.30 39.89
CA LEU A 139 -20.21 -13.20 40.01
C LEU A 139 -21.52 -12.46 40.30
N ASN A 140 -21.50 -11.12 40.36
CA ASN A 140 -22.62 -10.25 40.75
C ASN A 140 -23.27 -10.66 42.08
N ARG A 141 -22.43 -10.96 43.09
CA ARG A 141 -22.82 -11.36 44.44
C ARG A 141 -22.33 -10.37 45.48
N ASP A 142 -22.93 -10.43 46.67
CA ASP A 142 -22.50 -9.64 47.81
C ASP A 142 -21.05 -9.96 48.21
N GLN A 143 -20.26 -8.91 48.46
CA GLN A 143 -18.83 -8.97 48.74
C GLN A 143 -18.50 -9.22 50.23
N SER A 144 -19.50 -9.40 51.09
CA SER A 144 -19.25 -9.68 52.51
C SER A 144 -18.57 -11.03 52.71
N TRP A 145 -17.77 -11.14 53.78
CA TRP A 145 -17.10 -12.39 54.12
C TRP A 145 -18.07 -13.57 54.33
N ALA A 146 -19.28 -13.31 54.82
CA ALA A 146 -20.31 -14.33 54.98
C ALA A 146 -20.76 -14.91 53.62
N SER A 147 -21.00 -14.04 52.64
CA SER A 147 -21.36 -14.41 51.26
C SER A 147 -20.21 -15.14 50.56
N ILE A 148 -18.97 -14.66 50.73
CA ILE A 148 -17.76 -15.32 50.21
C ILE A 148 -17.62 -16.73 50.79
N ARG A 149 -17.71 -16.91 52.11
CA ARG A 149 -17.62 -18.23 52.75
C ARG A 149 -18.71 -19.19 52.29
N LYS A 150 -19.93 -18.68 52.05
CA LYS A 150 -21.01 -19.49 51.48
C LYS A 150 -20.65 -19.98 50.09
N THR A 151 -20.07 -19.12 49.25
CA THR A 151 -19.61 -19.49 47.90
C THR A 151 -18.46 -20.52 47.96
N LEU A 152 -17.53 -20.39 48.91
CA LEU A 152 -16.45 -21.36 49.13
C LEU A 152 -16.89 -22.65 49.84
N SER A 153 -18.17 -22.78 50.23
CA SER A 153 -18.64 -23.92 51.02
C SER A 153 -18.56 -25.23 50.27
N ASN A 154 -18.73 -25.20 48.95
CA ASN A 154 -18.64 -26.34 48.06
C ASN A 154 -17.49 -26.15 47.06
N PRO A 155 -16.26 -26.64 47.37
CA PRO A 155 -15.08 -26.40 46.54
C PRO A 155 -15.20 -26.90 45.10
N THR A 156 -15.90 -28.03 44.90
CA THR A 156 -16.08 -28.61 43.55
C THR A 156 -16.92 -27.69 42.67
N GLU A 157 -18.03 -27.19 43.22
CA GLU A 157 -18.93 -26.28 42.52
C GLU A 157 -18.29 -24.91 42.31
N PHE A 158 -17.50 -24.42 43.28
CA PHE A 158 -16.73 -23.18 43.13
C PHE A 158 -15.72 -23.25 41.98
N ILE A 159 -14.95 -24.34 41.88
CA ILE A 159 -14.01 -24.52 40.76
C ILE A 159 -14.75 -24.58 39.42
N GLN A 160 -15.85 -25.35 39.35
CA GLN A 160 -16.65 -25.41 38.12
C GLN A 160 -17.23 -24.05 37.73
N LEU A 161 -17.71 -23.27 38.72
CA LEU A 161 -18.21 -21.92 38.49
C LEU A 161 -17.14 -21.01 37.86
N LEU A 162 -15.88 -21.13 38.29
CA LEU A 162 -14.77 -20.35 37.73
C LEU A 162 -14.40 -20.81 36.33
N ILE A 163 -14.37 -22.12 36.07
CA ILE A 163 -14.02 -22.68 34.74
C ILE A 163 -15.10 -22.34 33.70
N CYS A 164 -16.37 -22.41 34.10
CA CYS A 164 -17.51 -22.19 33.22
C CYS A 164 -17.99 -20.73 33.18
N TYR A 165 -17.27 -19.80 33.80
CA TYR A 165 -17.65 -18.38 33.82
C TYR A 165 -17.62 -17.77 32.41
N ASP A 166 -18.68 -17.05 32.06
CA ASP A 166 -18.78 -16.33 30.79
C ASP A 166 -17.98 -15.01 30.87
N LYS A 167 -16.69 -15.11 30.54
CA LYS A 167 -15.76 -13.98 30.47
C LYS A 167 -16.01 -13.05 29.27
N ASP A 168 -16.74 -13.53 28.26
CA ASP A 168 -16.89 -12.84 26.98
C ASP A 168 -18.07 -11.84 27.02
N ASN A 169 -18.99 -12.00 27.98
CA ASN A 169 -20.17 -11.15 28.15
C ASN A 169 -20.25 -10.45 29.53
N MET A 170 -19.16 -9.82 29.97
CA MET A 170 -19.13 -9.09 31.25
C MET A 170 -19.57 -7.62 31.05
N PRO A 171 -20.54 -7.11 31.84
CA PRO A 171 -21.04 -5.74 31.67
C PRO A 171 -19.97 -4.71 32.06
N GLU A 172 -19.93 -3.58 31.35
CA GLU A 172 -18.88 -2.55 31.52
C GLU A 172 -18.83 -1.96 32.93
N LYS A 173 -19.96 -1.92 33.64
CA LYS A 173 -20.03 -1.52 35.06
C LYS A 173 -19.14 -2.37 35.97
N MET A 174 -18.83 -3.61 35.58
CA MET A 174 -17.98 -4.52 36.35
C MET A 174 -16.50 -4.41 35.98
N MET A 175 -16.15 -3.72 34.89
CA MET A 175 -14.78 -3.48 34.43
C MET A 175 -14.19 -2.14 34.91
N LYS A 176 -15.04 -1.21 35.34
CA LYS A 176 -14.66 0.14 35.78
C LYS A 176 -14.64 0.24 37.31
#